data_AF-A0A3D0FKS1-F1
#
_entry.id   AF-A0A3D0FKS1-F1
#
_cell.length_a   1.000
_cell.length_b   1.000
_cell.length_c   1.000
_cell.angle_alpha   90.00
_cell.angle_beta   90.00
_cell.angle_gamma   90.00
#
_symmetry.space_group_name_H-M   'P 1'
#
loop_
_entity.id
_entity.type
_entity.pdbx_description
1 polymer ?
#
loop_
_entity_poly.entity_id
_entity_poly.type
_entity_poly.pdbx_seq_one_letter_code
_entity_poly.pdbx_strand_id
1 'polypeptide(L)'
;MLIQTTLSPHDAFDASRLRRRLIELAHADEASVTGLRLVSRSVDARQRNIKVNVKAQVYVNEPMPDVAYEAPRYRDVHGARHSVIIVGSGPAGLFAALHLLENGVKPIVLERGNDVTERKRDIAALCRNIELNSDSNYCFGEGGAGTFSDGKLYTRSNKRGDISRVLQIFHHHGAADNILYEAHPHIGSDKLPAIVKHIRQTIIDCGGEFHSKTRVTDIIIREQRAVGCVTAQGGEYIADAVVLATGHSAHDIYRMLINHHMPLEAKGFALGVRVEHPQELIDNIQYRQQRGILPAAAYQLVTQVQGRGVYSFCMCPGGHIVPATTDASLCVVNGMSASHRNSPYANSGIVVEVRVEDIPQHYASRGALAGLYYQRDVERMARRAAEQGNTFAAPAQRLADFCHGKISASLPSCSFVPGLVSSPIHQWLP
;
A
#
# COMPACT_ATOMS: atom_id res chain seq x y z
N MET A 1 0.62 12.33 -33.48
CA MET A 1 0.77 13.72 -32.98
C MET A 1 0.63 13.79 -31.46
N LEU A 2 1.40 14.64 -30.77
CA LEU A 2 1.32 14.81 -29.31
C LEU A 2 0.66 16.15 -28.96
N ILE A 3 -0.40 16.12 -28.16
CA ILE A 3 -1.19 17.28 -27.76
C ILE A 3 -1.05 17.49 -26.24
N GLN A 4 -0.87 18.74 -25.83
CA GLN A 4 -0.87 19.16 -24.43
C GLN A 4 -1.82 20.34 -24.27
N THR A 5 -2.77 20.22 -23.35
CA THR A 5 -3.83 21.22 -23.18
C THR A 5 -4.35 21.26 -21.75
N THR A 6 -5.10 22.31 -21.45
CA THR A 6 -5.79 22.51 -20.17
C THR A 6 -7.29 22.61 -20.44
N LEU A 7 -8.05 21.69 -19.84
CA LEU A 7 -9.48 21.54 -20.07
C LEU A 7 -10.30 21.84 -18.80
N SER A 8 -11.60 22.02 -18.98
CA SER A 8 -12.55 21.96 -17.87
C SER A 8 -12.69 20.52 -17.36
N PRO A 9 -13.13 20.29 -16.11
CA PRO A 9 -13.43 18.95 -15.63
C PRO A 9 -14.43 18.20 -16.53
N HIS A 10 -15.46 18.88 -17.03
CA HIS A 10 -16.46 18.29 -17.91
C HIS A 10 -15.88 17.80 -19.23
N ASP A 11 -14.93 18.53 -19.80
CA ASP A 11 -14.28 18.10 -21.04
C ASP A 11 -13.20 17.04 -20.81
N ALA A 12 -12.60 16.98 -19.61
CA ALA A 12 -11.47 16.09 -19.34
C ALA A 12 -11.85 14.70 -18.81
N PHE A 13 -13.03 14.57 -18.18
CA PHE A 13 -13.51 13.31 -17.59
C PHE A 13 -14.65 12.65 -18.37
N ASP A 14 -15.29 13.37 -19.31
CA ASP A 14 -16.22 12.79 -20.28
C ASP A 14 -15.44 12.32 -21.51
N ALA A 15 -15.46 11.01 -21.80
CA ALA A 15 -14.66 10.42 -22.87
C ALA A 15 -15.00 11.00 -24.26
N SER A 16 -16.28 11.28 -24.53
CA SER A 16 -16.74 11.80 -25.81
C SER A 16 -16.31 13.25 -26.02
N ARG A 17 -16.44 14.08 -24.96
CA ARG A 17 -15.97 15.48 -25.00
C ARG A 17 -14.45 15.55 -25.11
N LEU A 18 -13.74 14.72 -24.34
CA LEU A 18 -12.28 14.67 -24.37
C LEU A 18 -11.78 14.30 -25.76
N ARG A 19 -12.34 13.26 -26.37
CA ARG A 19 -12.02 12.84 -27.74
C ARG A 19 -12.20 14.00 -28.71
N ARG A 20 -13.38 14.63 -28.71
CA ARG A 20 -13.66 15.76 -29.62
C ARG A 20 -12.65 16.89 -29.45
N ARG A 21 -12.37 17.30 -28.21
CA ARG A 21 -11.40 18.37 -27.92
C ARG A 21 -9.99 18.04 -28.39
N LEU A 22 -9.55 16.80 -28.22
CA LEU A 22 -8.21 16.39 -28.66
C LEU A 22 -8.10 16.35 -30.19
N ILE A 23 -9.15 15.96 -30.90
CA ILE A 23 -9.19 15.97 -32.36
C ILE A 23 -9.19 17.42 -32.89
N GLU A 24 -10.01 18.31 -32.31
CA GLU A 24 -10.04 19.74 -32.62
C GLU A 24 -8.65 20.37 -32.47
N LEU A 25 -7.96 20.09 -31.36
CA LEU A 25 -6.62 20.63 -31.07
C LEU A 25 -5.52 20.01 -31.93
N ALA A 26 -5.73 18.80 -32.46
CA ALA A 26 -4.81 18.17 -33.40
C ALA A 26 -4.99 18.69 -34.84
N HIS A 27 -6.01 19.52 -35.10
CA HIS A 27 -6.40 19.95 -36.44
C HIS A 27 -6.57 18.77 -37.41
N ALA A 28 -7.02 17.63 -36.89
CA ALA A 28 -7.23 16.41 -37.66
C ALA A 28 -8.72 16.22 -37.99
N ASP A 29 -9.01 15.63 -39.14
CA ASP A 29 -10.37 15.19 -39.46
C ASP A 29 -10.70 13.94 -38.63
N GLU A 30 -11.90 13.87 -38.05
CA GLU A 30 -12.32 12.76 -37.18
C GLU A 30 -12.25 11.41 -37.91
N ALA A 31 -12.52 11.39 -39.22
CA ALA A 31 -12.42 10.18 -40.05
C ALA A 31 -10.97 9.68 -40.22
N SER A 32 -9.98 10.57 -40.09
CA SER A 32 -8.55 10.23 -40.20
C SER A 32 -7.93 9.76 -38.88
N VAL A 33 -8.61 9.96 -37.75
CA VAL A 33 -8.10 9.62 -36.42
C VAL A 33 -8.33 8.15 -36.13
N THR A 34 -7.24 7.40 -36.13
CA THR A 34 -7.20 5.95 -35.91
C THR A 34 -7.11 5.57 -34.44
N GLY A 35 -6.68 6.47 -33.56
CA GLY A 35 -6.57 6.20 -32.13
C GLY A 35 -6.21 7.40 -31.26
N LEU A 36 -6.51 7.30 -29.97
CA LEU A 36 -6.21 8.30 -28.95
C LEU A 36 -5.69 7.61 -27.68
N ARG A 37 -4.56 8.09 -27.17
CA ARG A 37 -3.96 7.58 -25.94
C ARG A 37 -3.62 8.72 -24.99
N LEU A 38 -4.12 8.65 -23.76
CA LEU A 38 -3.70 9.56 -22.71
C LEU A 38 -2.28 9.24 -22.25
N VAL A 39 -1.46 10.28 -22.12
CA VAL A 39 -0.08 10.24 -21.64
C VAL A 39 0.01 10.78 -20.22
N SER A 40 -0.75 11.84 -19.92
CA SER A 40 -0.88 12.32 -18.53
C SER A 40 -2.20 13.05 -18.30
N ARG A 41 -2.80 12.90 -17.12
CA ARG A 41 -3.94 13.68 -16.64
C ARG A 41 -3.70 14.11 -15.19
N SER A 42 -3.93 15.39 -14.90
CA SER A 42 -3.81 15.93 -13.54
C SER A 42 -4.86 17.01 -13.27
N VAL A 43 -5.44 17.00 -12.07
CA VAL A 43 -6.41 18.00 -11.62
C VAL A 43 -5.68 19.11 -10.86
N ASP A 44 -5.89 20.35 -11.28
CA ASP A 44 -5.47 21.56 -10.58
C ASP A 44 -6.68 22.23 -9.92
N ALA A 45 -6.80 22.03 -8.60
CA ALA A 45 -7.85 22.59 -7.76
C ALA A 45 -7.37 23.76 -6.88
N ARG A 46 -6.23 24.39 -7.19
CA ARG A 46 -5.68 25.48 -6.37
C ARG A 46 -6.51 26.77 -6.46
N GLN A 47 -7.18 26.98 -7.59
CA GLN A 47 -8.04 28.13 -7.86
C GLN A 47 -9.52 27.73 -7.88
N ARG A 48 -10.41 28.72 -7.77
CA ARG A 48 -11.88 28.50 -7.82
C ARG A 48 -12.31 27.80 -9.11
N ASN A 49 -11.70 28.16 -10.24
CA ASN A 49 -11.95 27.51 -11.53
C ASN A 49 -11.01 26.33 -11.69
N ILE A 50 -11.50 25.13 -11.34
CA ILE A 50 -10.72 23.89 -11.44
C ILE A 50 -10.37 23.62 -12.90
N LYS A 51 -9.11 23.26 -13.14
CA LYS A 51 -8.58 22.93 -14.46
C LYS A 51 -8.01 21.52 -14.45
N VAL A 52 -8.04 20.86 -15.61
CA VAL A 52 -7.44 19.53 -15.79
C VAL A 52 -6.40 19.63 -16.89
N ASN A 53 -5.14 19.38 -16.54
CA ASN A 53 -4.06 19.33 -17.52
C ASN A 53 -4.02 17.95 -18.14
N VAL A 54 -4.10 17.89 -19.46
CA VAL A 54 -4.15 16.66 -20.25
C VAL A 54 -3.02 16.68 -21.28
N LYS A 55 -2.30 15.57 -21.37
CA LYS A 55 -1.38 15.26 -22.45
C LYS A 55 -1.84 13.97 -23.12
N ALA A 56 -1.93 13.97 -24.44
CA ALA A 56 -2.46 12.85 -25.20
C ALA A 56 -1.72 12.69 -26.53
N GLN A 57 -1.60 11.45 -26.99
CA GLN A 57 -1.14 11.12 -28.33
C GLN A 57 -2.33 10.80 -29.22
N VAL A 58 -2.42 11.48 -30.35
CA VAL A 58 -3.43 11.32 -31.40
C VAL A 58 -2.76 10.62 -32.58
N TYR A 59 -3.29 9.47 -32.98
CA TYR A 59 -2.82 8.70 -34.12
C TYR A 59 -3.69 9.04 -35.32
N VAL A 60 -3.07 9.41 -36.44
CA VAL A 60 -3.75 9.88 -37.65
C VAL A 60 -3.23 9.10 -38.84
N ASN A 61 -4.11 8.38 -39.55
CA ASN A 61 -3.75 7.51 -40.68
C ASN A 61 -2.63 6.50 -40.36
N GLU A 62 -2.46 6.14 -39.08
CA GLU A 62 -1.44 5.21 -38.59
C GLU A 62 -2.03 4.29 -37.52
N PRO A 63 -1.62 3.02 -37.40
CA PRO A 63 -2.15 2.15 -36.35
C PRO A 63 -1.72 2.65 -34.96
N MET A 64 -2.65 2.68 -34.01
CA MET A 64 -2.32 2.88 -32.61
C MET A 64 -1.85 1.54 -32.00
N PRO A 65 -0.65 1.45 -31.40
CA PRO A 65 -0.22 0.23 -30.73
C PRO A 65 -1.18 -0.15 -29.61
N ASP A 66 -1.42 -1.44 -29.35
CA ASP A 66 -2.35 -1.88 -28.28
C ASP A 66 -1.91 -1.40 -26.89
N VAL A 67 -0.60 -1.47 -26.61
CA VAL A 67 0.02 -0.99 -25.37
C VAL A 67 1.06 0.09 -25.63
N ALA A 68 1.27 0.95 -24.63
CA ALA A 68 2.16 2.12 -24.74
C ALA A 68 3.64 1.81 -24.49
N TYR A 69 3.99 0.56 -24.22
CA TYR A 69 5.30 0.15 -23.72
C TYR A 69 5.62 -1.28 -24.14
N GLU A 70 6.90 -1.62 -24.11
CA GLU A 70 7.35 -3.00 -24.35
C GLU A 70 7.03 -3.89 -23.15
N ALA A 71 6.27 -4.96 -23.42
CA ALA A 71 5.90 -5.93 -22.40
C ALA A 71 7.17 -6.55 -21.76
N PRO A 72 7.17 -6.79 -20.44
CA PRO A 72 8.25 -7.52 -19.79
C PRO A 72 8.42 -8.90 -20.41
N ARG A 73 9.67 -9.36 -20.53
CA ARG A 73 10.02 -10.68 -21.07
C ARG A 73 10.55 -11.56 -19.95
N TYR A 74 9.75 -12.53 -19.53
CA TYR A 74 10.15 -13.52 -18.54
C TYR A 74 10.68 -14.77 -19.24
N ARG A 75 11.80 -15.32 -18.75
CA ARG A 75 12.39 -16.54 -19.30
C ARG A 75 11.81 -17.77 -18.62
N ASP A 76 11.74 -18.88 -19.37
CA ASP A 76 11.50 -20.19 -18.79
C ASP A 76 12.73 -20.63 -17.97
N VAL A 77 12.50 -20.93 -16.68
CA VAL A 77 13.52 -21.32 -15.70
C VAL A 77 13.33 -22.74 -15.16
N HIS A 78 12.52 -23.60 -15.80
CA HIS A 78 12.36 -25.00 -15.37
C HIS A 78 13.71 -25.75 -15.31
N GLY A 79 14.64 -25.41 -16.21
CA GLY A 79 16.01 -25.95 -16.27
C GLY A 79 17.10 -24.99 -15.80
N ALA A 80 16.76 -23.95 -15.02
CA ALA A 80 17.73 -22.96 -14.58
C ALA A 80 18.80 -23.58 -13.67
N ARG A 81 20.05 -23.15 -13.86
CA ARG A 81 21.20 -23.60 -13.06
C ARG A 81 21.27 -22.94 -11.68
N HIS A 82 20.66 -21.76 -11.55
CA HIS A 82 20.71 -20.96 -10.33
C HIS A 82 19.31 -20.72 -9.78
N SER A 83 19.20 -20.71 -8.46
CA SER A 83 17.97 -20.41 -7.74
C SER A 83 18.19 -19.43 -6.60
N VAL A 84 17.14 -18.67 -6.28
CA VAL A 84 17.16 -17.70 -5.18
C VAL A 84 15.89 -17.86 -4.37
N ILE A 85 16.03 -18.03 -3.05
CA ILE A 85 14.89 -18.03 -2.14
C ILE A 85 14.50 -16.58 -1.85
N ILE A 86 13.21 -16.29 -1.94
CA ILE A 86 12.63 -14.99 -1.59
C ILE A 86 11.66 -15.21 -0.43
N VAL A 87 11.99 -14.65 0.73
CA VAL A 87 11.16 -14.75 1.94
C VAL A 87 10.21 -13.55 1.98
N GLY A 88 8.93 -13.81 1.74
CA GLY A 88 7.86 -12.82 1.68
C GLY A 88 7.44 -12.49 0.25
N SER A 89 6.13 -12.46 0.03
CA SER A 89 5.50 -12.17 -1.27
C SER A 89 4.88 -10.77 -1.34
N GLY A 90 5.40 -9.81 -0.56
CA GLY A 90 5.06 -8.39 -0.71
C GLY A 90 5.55 -7.82 -2.04
N PRO A 91 5.31 -6.52 -2.33
CA PRO A 91 5.76 -5.89 -3.57
C PRO A 91 7.26 -6.09 -3.85
N ALA A 92 8.12 -5.97 -2.82
CA ALA A 92 9.55 -6.20 -2.98
C ALA A 92 9.88 -7.64 -3.41
N GLY A 93 9.24 -8.64 -2.79
CA GLY A 93 9.48 -10.06 -3.11
C GLY A 93 8.94 -10.46 -4.48
N LEU A 94 7.73 -10.01 -4.83
CA LEU A 94 7.13 -10.29 -6.14
C LEU A 94 7.95 -9.66 -7.27
N PHE A 95 8.38 -8.40 -7.12
CA PHE A 95 9.21 -7.74 -8.13
C PHE A 95 10.62 -8.35 -8.20
N ALA A 96 11.19 -8.79 -7.08
CA ALA A 96 12.44 -9.56 -7.10
C ALA A 96 12.27 -10.86 -7.88
N ALA A 97 11.17 -11.60 -7.68
CA ALA A 97 10.88 -12.83 -8.41
C ALA A 97 10.77 -12.58 -9.93
N LEU A 98 9.98 -11.58 -10.34
CA LEU A 98 9.85 -11.19 -11.75
C LEU A 98 11.21 -10.81 -12.36
N HIS A 99 12.03 -10.05 -11.63
CA HIS A 99 13.34 -9.66 -12.12
C HIS A 99 14.32 -10.83 -12.24
N LEU A 100 14.24 -11.83 -11.35
CA LEU A 100 15.02 -13.07 -11.47
C LEU A 100 14.63 -13.85 -12.74
N LEU A 101 13.34 -13.90 -13.07
CA LEU A 101 12.86 -14.54 -14.30
C LEU A 101 13.35 -13.82 -15.56
N GLU A 102 13.40 -12.49 -15.57
CA GLU A 102 13.99 -11.72 -16.68
C GLU A 102 15.46 -12.10 -16.93
N ASN A 103 16.16 -12.52 -15.88
CA ASN A 103 17.57 -12.91 -15.90
C ASN A 103 17.81 -14.44 -15.98
N GLY A 104 16.75 -15.25 -16.07
CA GLY A 104 16.86 -16.71 -16.17
C GLY A 104 17.31 -17.41 -14.88
N VAL A 105 17.05 -16.79 -13.73
CA VAL A 105 17.31 -17.36 -12.39
C VAL A 105 15.99 -17.81 -11.79
N LYS A 106 15.95 -19.00 -11.17
CA LYS A 106 14.72 -19.56 -10.60
C LYS A 106 14.36 -18.89 -9.26
N PRO A 107 13.25 -18.16 -9.14
CA PRO A 107 12.78 -17.67 -7.85
C PRO A 107 12.05 -18.79 -7.09
N ILE A 108 12.32 -18.91 -5.79
CA ILE A 108 11.58 -19.76 -4.85
C ILE A 108 10.96 -18.85 -3.79
N VAL A 109 9.69 -18.50 -3.95
CA VAL A 109 8.99 -17.57 -3.06
C VAL A 109 8.39 -18.33 -1.89
N LEU A 110 8.74 -17.96 -0.65
CA LEU A 110 8.19 -18.51 0.59
C LEU A 110 7.36 -17.43 1.28
N GLU A 111 6.04 -17.63 1.34
CA GLU A 111 5.09 -16.72 1.97
C GLU A 111 4.49 -17.35 3.22
N ARG A 112 4.58 -16.67 4.37
CA ARG A 112 4.05 -17.18 5.64
C ARG A 112 2.53 -17.29 5.64
N GLY A 113 1.85 -16.37 4.98
CA GLY A 113 0.39 -16.30 4.98
C GLY A 113 -0.28 -17.03 3.84
N ASN A 114 -1.60 -16.84 3.76
CA ASN A 114 -2.46 -17.50 2.79
C ASN A 114 -2.39 -16.83 1.41
N ASP A 115 -2.83 -17.54 0.38
CA ASP A 115 -3.13 -16.95 -0.93
C ASP A 115 -4.24 -15.91 -0.82
N VAL A 116 -4.35 -15.02 -1.82
CA VAL A 116 -5.30 -13.90 -1.79
C VAL A 116 -6.76 -14.30 -1.60
N THR A 117 -7.16 -15.51 -2.01
CA THR A 117 -8.54 -16.00 -1.92
C THR A 117 -8.88 -16.40 -0.49
N GLU A 118 -8.02 -17.22 0.13
CA GLU A 118 -8.16 -17.62 1.52
C GLU A 118 -7.93 -16.45 2.47
N ARG A 119 -6.90 -15.63 2.22
CA ARG A 119 -6.56 -14.43 3.01
C ARG A 119 -7.72 -13.44 3.11
N LYS A 120 -8.53 -13.31 2.04
CA LYS A 120 -9.74 -12.47 2.07
C LYS A 120 -10.74 -12.93 3.13
N ARG A 121 -10.85 -14.24 3.40
CA ARG A 121 -11.72 -14.79 4.44
C ARG A 121 -11.18 -14.46 5.83
N ASP A 122 -9.87 -14.60 6.04
CA ASP A 122 -9.22 -14.25 7.32
C ASP A 122 -9.41 -12.76 7.63
N ILE A 123 -9.21 -11.89 6.64
CA ILE A 123 -9.45 -10.45 6.77
C ILE A 123 -10.91 -10.14 7.08
N ALA A 124 -11.85 -10.82 6.41
CA ALA A 124 -13.27 -10.63 6.69
C ALA A 124 -13.63 -11.07 8.12
N ALA A 125 -13.04 -12.16 8.62
CA ALA A 125 -13.23 -12.62 9.99
C ALA A 125 -12.70 -11.59 11.00
N LEU A 126 -11.50 -11.05 10.77
CA LEU A 126 -10.92 -9.99 11.60
C LEU A 126 -11.79 -8.72 11.60
N CYS A 127 -12.22 -8.26 10.43
CA CYS A 127 -13.08 -7.08 10.30
C CYS A 127 -14.44 -7.25 11.00
N ARG A 128 -14.98 -8.48 11.03
CA ARG A 128 -16.23 -8.82 11.73
C ARG A 128 -16.03 -9.12 13.21
N ASN A 129 -14.83 -8.87 13.74
CA ASN A 129 -14.49 -9.09 15.12
C ASN A 129 -14.63 -10.56 15.56
N ILE A 130 -14.36 -11.51 14.66
CA ILE A 130 -14.51 -12.96 14.91
C ILE A 130 -13.20 -13.55 15.43
N GLU A 131 -12.15 -13.51 14.62
CA GLU A 131 -10.85 -14.08 14.94
C GLU A 131 -9.72 -13.39 14.16
N LEU A 132 -8.49 -13.60 14.63
CA LEU A 132 -7.27 -13.15 13.97
C LEU A 132 -6.38 -14.37 13.67
N ASN A 133 -6.05 -14.55 12.40
CA ASN A 133 -4.93 -15.40 12.00
C ASN A 133 -3.63 -14.59 12.03
N SER A 134 -2.72 -14.94 12.94
CA SER A 134 -1.44 -14.22 13.12
C SER A 134 -0.50 -14.34 11.92
N ASP A 135 -0.68 -15.33 11.06
CA ASP A 135 0.09 -15.51 9.82
C ASP A 135 -0.66 -15.03 8.56
N SER A 136 -1.96 -14.75 8.64
CA SER A 136 -2.78 -14.31 7.49
C SER A 136 -3.71 -13.17 7.89
N ASN A 137 -3.30 -11.94 7.58
CA ASN A 137 -3.96 -10.71 8.00
C ASN A 137 -3.61 -9.56 7.03
N TYR A 138 -3.87 -8.30 7.38
CA TYR A 138 -3.53 -7.17 6.51
C TYR A 138 -2.02 -7.03 6.24
N CYS A 139 -1.14 -7.55 7.10
CA CYS A 139 0.31 -7.49 6.90
C CYS A 139 0.85 -8.72 6.17
N PHE A 140 0.35 -9.91 6.47
CA PHE A 140 0.91 -11.19 6.01
C PHE A 140 0.00 -11.96 5.07
N GLY A 141 0.60 -12.67 4.11
CA GLY A 141 -0.04 -13.39 3.01
C GLY A 141 0.22 -12.78 1.64
N GLU A 142 -0.31 -13.41 0.59
CA GLU A 142 0.03 -13.13 -0.81
C GLU A 142 -0.13 -11.63 -1.18
N GLY A 143 0.94 -11.02 -1.70
CA GLY A 143 1.05 -9.59 -2.02
C GLY A 143 1.37 -8.67 -0.82
N GLY A 144 1.56 -9.25 0.37
CA GLY A 144 1.96 -8.56 1.60
C GLY A 144 1.00 -7.46 2.02
N ALA A 145 1.53 -6.41 2.66
CA ALA A 145 0.74 -5.27 3.14
C ALA A 145 0.09 -4.42 2.03
N GLY A 146 0.49 -4.62 0.76
CA GLY A 146 -0.04 -3.86 -0.37
C GLY A 146 -1.42 -4.33 -0.83
N THR A 147 -1.74 -5.62 -0.72
CA THR A 147 -2.88 -6.28 -1.40
C THR A 147 -4.23 -5.65 -1.08
N PHE A 148 -4.51 -5.35 0.20
CA PHE A 148 -5.79 -4.81 0.65
C PHE A 148 -5.67 -3.34 1.02
N SER A 149 -5.09 -2.55 0.11
CA SER A 149 -4.88 -1.10 0.29
C SER A 149 -5.52 -0.29 -0.84
N ASP A 150 -5.52 1.04 -0.72
CA ASP A 150 -5.87 1.95 -1.83
C ASP A 150 -4.94 1.76 -3.05
N GLY A 151 -3.75 1.17 -2.87
CA GLY A 151 -2.85 0.85 -3.97
C GLY A 151 -2.30 2.08 -4.67
N LYS A 152 -1.91 3.11 -3.92
CA LYS A 152 -1.29 4.35 -4.45
C LYS A 152 0.09 4.05 -5.02
N LEU A 153 0.32 4.40 -6.29
CA LEU A 153 1.55 4.06 -7.03
C LEU A 153 2.41 5.28 -7.39
N TYR A 154 2.32 6.35 -6.61
CA TYR A 154 3.19 7.52 -6.76
C TYR A 154 4.13 7.67 -5.55
N THR A 155 5.33 8.21 -5.79
CA THR A 155 6.31 8.50 -4.75
C THR A 155 6.86 9.91 -4.87
N ARG A 156 7.11 10.51 -3.72
CA ARG A 156 7.78 11.81 -3.56
C ARG A 156 9.27 11.67 -3.25
N SER A 157 9.77 10.44 -3.13
CA SER A 157 11.19 10.19 -2.91
C SER A 157 11.98 10.55 -4.16
N ASN A 158 13.01 11.38 -4.01
CA ASN A 158 14.01 11.62 -5.05
C ASN A 158 14.93 10.42 -5.25
N LYS A 159 15.08 9.55 -4.22
CA LYS A 159 15.74 8.26 -4.32
C LYS A 159 14.71 7.22 -4.74
N ARG A 160 14.53 7.05 -6.05
CA ARG A 160 13.55 6.12 -6.62
C ARG A 160 14.13 5.42 -7.85
N GLY A 161 13.73 4.17 -8.03
CA GLY A 161 13.96 3.46 -9.28
C GLY A 161 12.99 3.91 -10.38
N ASP A 162 12.90 3.12 -11.44
CA ASP A 162 12.01 3.37 -12.56
C ASP A 162 10.53 3.15 -12.19
N ILE A 163 9.81 4.23 -11.90
CA ILE A 163 8.36 4.17 -11.61
C ILE A 163 7.59 3.68 -12.83
N SER A 164 7.97 4.11 -14.04
CA SER A 164 7.27 3.74 -15.26
C SER A 164 7.29 2.22 -15.44
N ARG A 165 8.44 1.58 -15.21
CA ARG A 165 8.55 0.12 -15.22
C ARG A 165 7.59 -0.55 -14.23
N VAL A 166 7.46 -0.01 -13.01
CA VAL A 166 6.54 -0.55 -12.00
C VAL A 166 5.08 -0.46 -12.45
N LEU A 167 4.66 0.68 -12.97
CA LEU A 167 3.30 0.88 -13.49
C LEU A 167 3.01 -0.06 -14.66
N GLN A 168 3.98 -0.22 -15.57
CA GLN A 168 3.89 -1.12 -16.72
C GLN A 168 3.79 -2.59 -16.32
N ILE A 169 4.51 -3.02 -15.27
CA ILE A 169 4.40 -4.38 -14.73
C ILE A 169 2.99 -4.59 -14.15
N PHE A 170 2.46 -3.65 -13.37
CA PHE A 170 1.08 -3.79 -12.87
C PHE A 170 0.05 -3.82 -14.00
N HIS A 171 0.18 -2.94 -14.99
CA HIS A 171 -0.69 -2.92 -16.16
C HIS A 171 -0.62 -4.23 -16.95
N HIS A 172 0.59 -4.77 -17.14
CA HIS A 172 0.80 -6.05 -17.83
C HIS A 172 0.07 -7.22 -17.15
N HIS A 173 -0.07 -7.17 -15.82
CA HIS A 173 -0.78 -8.18 -15.04
C HIS A 173 -2.25 -7.81 -14.75
N GLY A 174 -2.83 -6.85 -15.49
CA GLY A 174 -4.27 -6.57 -15.50
C GLY A 174 -4.71 -5.34 -14.70
N ALA A 175 -3.80 -4.45 -14.30
CA ALA A 175 -4.20 -3.13 -13.82
C ALA A 175 -4.72 -2.26 -14.98
N ALA A 176 -5.68 -1.37 -14.69
CA ALA A 176 -6.32 -0.55 -15.71
C ALA A 176 -5.40 0.55 -16.27
N ASP A 177 -5.63 0.96 -17.52
CA ASP A 177 -4.85 1.96 -18.27
C ASP A 177 -4.62 3.27 -17.51
N ASN A 178 -5.58 3.66 -16.66
CA ASN A 178 -5.51 4.90 -15.89
C ASN A 178 -4.26 5.00 -15.01
N ILE A 179 -3.69 3.87 -14.56
CA ILE A 179 -2.45 3.92 -13.78
C ILE A 179 -1.26 4.46 -14.57
N LEU A 180 -1.30 4.41 -15.90
CA LEU A 180 -0.21 4.84 -16.77
C LEU A 180 -0.22 6.35 -17.04
N TYR A 181 -1.36 7.01 -16.90
CA TYR A 181 -1.52 8.43 -17.24
C TYR A 181 -2.02 9.31 -16.10
N GLU A 182 -2.67 8.78 -15.06
CA GLU A 182 -3.05 9.61 -13.92
C GLU A 182 -1.81 10.09 -13.14
N ALA A 183 -1.78 11.37 -12.76
CA ALA A 183 -0.66 11.92 -11.99
C ALA A 183 -0.54 11.32 -10.58
N HIS A 184 -1.66 10.86 -10.02
CA HIS A 184 -1.71 10.18 -8.72
C HIS A 184 -2.42 8.83 -8.88
N PRO A 185 -1.79 7.86 -9.57
CA PRO A 185 -2.43 6.61 -9.93
C PRO A 185 -2.68 5.76 -8.69
N HIS A 186 -3.80 5.02 -8.71
CA HIS A 186 -4.13 4.05 -7.69
C HIS A 186 -4.90 2.87 -8.31
N ILE A 187 -4.87 1.71 -7.65
CA ILE A 187 -5.52 0.48 -8.12
C ILE A 187 -6.77 0.15 -7.30
N GLY A 188 -6.68 0.22 -5.97
CA GLY A 188 -7.75 -0.14 -5.05
C GLY A 188 -7.73 -1.59 -4.55
N SER A 189 -8.28 -1.78 -3.35
CA SER A 189 -8.22 -3.05 -2.61
C SER A 189 -9.06 -4.19 -3.20
N ASP A 190 -10.00 -3.86 -4.08
CA ASP A 190 -10.85 -4.81 -4.80
C ASP A 190 -10.21 -5.35 -6.08
N LYS A 191 -9.23 -4.65 -6.65
CA LYS A 191 -8.54 -5.03 -7.90
C LYS A 191 -7.17 -5.66 -7.68
N LEU A 192 -6.42 -5.18 -6.68
CA LEU A 192 -5.08 -5.68 -6.35
C LEU A 192 -5.01 -7.21 -6.15
N PRO A 193 -5.96 -7.89 -5.47
CA PRO A 193 -5.89 -9.34 -5.28
C PRO A 193 -5.77 -10.13 -6.60
N ALA A 194 -6.52 -9.73 -7.63
CA ALA A 194 -6.48 -10.40 -8.92
C ALA A 194 -5.14 -10.18 -9.63
N ILE A 195 -4.61 -8.95 -9.58
CA ILE A 195 -3.32 -8.59 -10.20
C ILE A 195 -2.17 -9.34 -9.52
N VAL A 196 -2.17 -9.41 -8.19
CA VAL A 196 -1.18 -10.19 -7.43
C VAL A 196 -1.25 -11.67 -7.80
N LYS A 197 -2.47 -12.23 -7.91
CA LYS A 197 -2.67 -13.61 -8.36
C LYS A 197 -2.11 -13.85 -9.76
N HIS A 198 -2.28 -12.91 -10.69
CA HIS A 198 -1.69 -13.00 -12.03
C HIS A 198 -0.16 -12.97 -11.98
N ILE A 199 0.45 -12.11 -11.16
CA ILE A 199 1.91 -12.09 -10.97
C ILE A 199 2.41 -13.44 -10.45
N ARG A 200 1.74 -14.02 -9.43
CA ARG A 200 2.07 -15.36 -8.95
C ARG A 200 1.97 -16.40 -10.06
N GLN A 201 0.90 -16.34 -10.86
CA GLN A 201 0.70 -17.29 -11.96
C GLN A 201 1.83 -17.19 -13.00
N THR A 202 2.22 -15.97 -13.38
CA THR A 202 3.39 -15.74 -14.25
C THR A 202 4.67 -16.35 -13.67
N ILE A 203 4.91 -16.20 -12.36
CA ILE A 203 6.08 -16.80 -11.71
C ILE A 203 6.06 -18.33 -11.86
N ILE A 204 4.92 -18.95 -11.61
CA ILE A 204 4.76 -20.42 -11.70
C ILE A 204 4.88 -20.90 -13.15
N ASP A 205 4.20 -20.23 -14.09
CA ASP A 205 4.18 -20.61 -15.50
C ASP A 205 5.58 -20.54 -16.14
N CYS A 206 6.42 -19.63 -15.67
CA CYS A 206 7.82 -19.54 -16.09
C CYS A 206 8.74 -20.55 -15.38
N GLY A 207 8.25 -21.39 -14.48
CA GLY A 207 9.04 -22.41 -13.76
C GLY A 207 9.60 -21.98 -12.41
N GLY A 208 9.21 -20.79 -11.90
CA GLY A 208 9.46 -20.39 -10.52
C GLY A 208 8.58 -21.18 -9.53
N GLU A 209 8.95 -21.14 -8.25
CA GLU A 209 8.18 -21.78 -7.18
C GLU A 209 7.51 -20.76 -6.27
N PHE A 210 6.32 -21.08 -5.79
CA PHE A 210 5.57 -20.23 -4.87
C PHE A 210 4.89 -21.07 -3.79
N HIS A 211 5.39 -20.94 -2.55
CA HIS A 211 4.96 -21.72 -1.40
C HIS A 211 4.28 -20.81 -0.37
N SER A 212 2.95 -20.80 -0.36
CA SER A 212 2.14 -20.15 0.68
C SER A 212 2.16 -20.95 1.99
N LYS A 213 1.67 -20.37 3.09
CA LYS A 213 1.62 -21.03 4.43
C LYS A 213 2.98 -21.54 4.92
N THR A 214 4.06 -20.96 4.41
CA THR A 214 5.44 -21.42 4.59
C THR A 214 6.23 -20.33 5.32
N ARG A 215 6.10 -20.30 6.65
CA ARG A 215 6.79 -19.32 7.48
C ARG A 215 8.25 -19.74 7.66
N VAL A 216 9.17 -18.92 7.19
CA VAL A 216 10.60 -19.06 7.50
C VAL A 216 10.85 -18.70 8.95
N THR A 217 11.57 -19.56 9.66
CA THR A 217 11.96 -19.38 11.06
C THR A 217 13.46 -19.25 11.23
N ASP A 218 14.25 -19.73 10.26
CA ASP A 218 15.70 -19.64 10.31
C ASP A 218 16.36 -19.55 8.92
N ILE A 219 17.61 -19.09 8.87
CA ILE A 219 18.44 -19.05 7.65
C ILE A 219 19.58 -20.07 7.79
N ILE A 220 19.81 -20.83 6.72
CA ILE A 220 20.92 -21.79 6.64
C ILE A 220 22.14 -21.04 6.14
N ILE A 221 23.18 -20.95 6.96
CA ILE A 221 24.44 -20.27 6.64
C ILE A 221 25.57 -21.30 6.56
N ARG A 222 26.31 -21.30 5.45
CA ARG A 222 27.53 -22.11 5.25
C ARG A 222 28.64 -21.21 4.74
N GLU A 223 29.82 -21.28 5.36
CA GLU A 223 30.98 -20.49 4.96
C GLU A 223 30.67 -18.99 4.77
N GLN A 224 29.94 -18.39 5.73
CA GLN A 224 29.48 -16.99 5.70
C GLN A 224 28.52 -16.64 4.55
N ARG A 225 27.92 -17.63 3.87
CA ARG A 225 26.92 -17.44 2.81
C ARG A 225 25.56 -17.98 3.25
N ALA A 226 24.50 -17.21 3.04
CA ALA A 226 23.14 -17.70 3.20
C ALA A 226 22.78 -18.59 1.99
N VAL A 227 22.62 -19.89 2.26
CA VAL A 227 22.40 -20.94 1.24
C VAL A 227 21.04 -21.60 1.36
N GLY A 228 20.19 -21.14 2.27
CA GLY A 228 18.87 -21.73 2.46
C GLY A 228 18.08 -21.13 3.59
N CYS A 229 16.89 -21.68 3.82
CA CYS A 229 15.98 -21.31 4.89
C CYS A 229 15.36 -22.56 5.54
N VAL A 230 15.07 -22.47 6.84
CA VAL A 230 14.29 -23.46 7.59
C VAL A 230 12.89 -22.89 7.84
N THR A 231 11.87 -23.71 7.67
CA THR A 231 10.47 -23.32 7.87
C THR A 231 9.93 -23.80 9.23
N ALA A 232 8.84 -23.18 9.67
CA ALA A 232 8.16 -23.53 10.92
C ALA A 232 7.68 -24.98 10.95
N GLN A 233 7.46 -25.60 9.78
CA GLN A 233 7.09 -27.01 9.64
C GLN A 233 8.30 -27.96 9.63
N GLY A 234 9.52 -27.44 9.79
CA GLY A 234 10.76 -28.21 9.76
C GLY A 234 11.30 -28.51 8.36
N GLY A 235 10.71 -27.90 7.31
CA GLY A 235 11.20 -28.04 5.94
C GLY A 235 12.45 -27.18 5.69
N GLU A 236 13.40 -27.71 4.93
CA GLU A 236 14.57 -26.96 4.46
C GLU A 236 14.45 -26.65 2.97
N TYR A 237 14.75 -25.40 2.60
CA TYR A 237 14.86 -24.95 1.22
C TYR A 237 16.29 -24.50 0.97
N ILE A 238 16.93 -25.00 -0.08
CA ILE A 238 18.32 -24.70 -0.45
C ILE A 238 18.36 -23.94 -1.79
N ALA A 239 19.18 -22.91 -1.86
CA ALA A 239 19.37 -22.08 -3.05
C ALA A 239 20.73 -21.37 -3.03
N ASP A 240 21.11 -20.71 -4.12
CA ASP A 240 22.40 -20.00 -4.22
C ASP A 240 22.44 -18.73 -3.35
N ALA A 241 21.26 -18.14 -3.06
CA ALA A 241 21.10 -16.95 -2.25
C ALA A 241 19.70 -16.85 -1.63
N VAL A 242 19.57 -15.95 -0.64
CA VAL A 242 18.33 -15.64 0.06
C VAL A 242 18.06 -14.13 0.03
N VAL A 243 16.83 -13.74 -0.32
CA VAL A 243 16.32 -12.37 -0.24
C VAL A 243 15.28 -12.30 0.87
N LEU A 244 15.52 -11.45 1.89
CA LEU A 244 14.52 -11.16 2.92
C LEU A 244 13.65 -9.97 2.50
N ALA A 245 12.43 -10.24 2.05
CA ALA A 245 11.41 -9.27 1.63
C ALA A 245 10.18 -9.32 2.57
N THR A 246 10.42 -9.41 3.87
CA THR A 246 9.45 -9.82 4.89
C THR A 246 8.52 -8.72 5.40
N GLY A 247 8.75 -7.48 4.97
CA GLY A 247 8.06 -6.30 5.51
C GLY A 247 8.45 -5.97 6.95
N HIS A 248 7.99 -4.82 7.45
CA HIS A 248 8.40 -4.32 8.75
C HIS A 248 7.69 -5.02 9.92
N SER A 249 6.52 -5.63 9.71
CA SER A 249 5.75 -6.29 10.77
C SER A 249 6.32 -7.67 11.19
N ALA A 250 7.27 -8.23 10.44
CA ALA A 250 7.89 -9.52 10.73
C ALA A 250 8.93 -9.41 11.87
N HIS A 251 8.46 -9.12 13.08
CA HIS A 251 9.31 -8.92 14.28
C HIS A 251 10.13 -10.16 14.65
N ASP A 252 9.64 -11.35 14.30
CA ASP A 252 10.33 -12.64 14.41
C ASP A 252 11.62 -12.68 13.56
N ILE A 253 11.59 -12.15 12.35
CA ILE A 253 12.77 -12.10 11.45
C ILE A 253 13.89 -11.25 12.04
N TYR A 254 13.58 -10.10 12.65
CA TYR A 254 14.61 -9.28 13.32
C TYR A 254 15.28 -10.03 14.48
N ARG A 255 14.53 -10.84 15.23
CA ARG A 255 15.09 -11.67 16.31
C ARG A 255 15.97 -12.78 15.77
N MET A 256 15.54 -13.44 14.69
CA MET A 256 16.35 -14.44 13.97
C MET A 256 17.68 -13.82 13.51
N LEU A 257 17.66 -12.61 12.93
CA LEU A 257 18.88 -11.91 12.50
C LEU A 257 19.84 -11.62 13.66
N ILE A 258 19.33 -11.21 14.83
CA ILE A 258 20.14 -11.02 16.04
C ILE A 258 20.77 -12.33 16.52
N ASN A 259 20.02 -13.43 16.49
CA ASN A 259 20.54 -14.74 16.89
C ASN A 259 21.68 -15.21 15.97
N HIS A 260 21.66 -14.78 14.71
CA HIS A 260 22.76 -14.96 13.75
C HIS A 260 23.87 -13.92 13.84
N HIS A 261 23.84 -13.04 14.86
CA HIS A 261 24.80 -11.95 15.05
C HIS A 261 24.90 -11.02 13.83
N MET A 262 23.82 -10.91 13.05
CA MET A 262 23.78 -9.96 11.93
C MET A 262 23.59 -8.53 12.46
N PRO A 263 24.36 -7.56 11.95
CA PRO A 263 24.25 -6.17 12.40
C PRO A 263 22.89 -5.60 12.04
N LEU A 264 22.23 -4.97 13.02
CA LEU A 264 20.99 -4.24 12.86
C LEU A 264 21.15 -2.83 13.43
N GLU A 265 20.54 -1.85 12.77
CA GLU A 265 20.53 -0.46 13.22
C GLU A 265 19.10 -0.03 13.54
N ALA A 266 18.93 0.68 14.64
CA ALA A 266 17.66 1.29 14.98
C ALA A 266 17.34 2.41 13.97
N LYS A 267 16.09 2.44 13.49
CA LYS A 267 15.62 3.46 12.55
C LYS A 267 14.39 4.16 13.11
N GLY A 268 14.39 5.48 13.06
CA GLY A 268 13.21 6.29 13.37
C GLY A 268 12.01 5.94 12.48
N PHE A 269 10.82 6.17 13.01
CA PHE A 269 9.54 5.87 12.38
C PHE A 269 8.53 6.99 12.65
N ALA A 270 7.26 6.78 12.32
CA ALA A 270 6.21 7.71 12.64
C ALA A 270 5.04 6.99 13.29
N LEU A 271 4.46 7.62 14.30
CA LEU A 271 3.40 7.08 15.13
C LEU A 271 2.28 8.12 15.26
N GLY A 272 1.04 7.67 15.39
CA GLY A 272 -0.08 8.58 15.60
C GLY A 272 -1.42 7.88 15.46
N VAL A 273 -2.41 8.60 14.97
CA VAL A 273 -3.81 8.16 14.91
C VAL A 273 -4.33 8.15 13.49
N ARG A 274 -5.31 7.30 13.18
CA ARG A 274 -6.14 7.47 11.97
C ARG A 274 -7.26 8.46 12.26
N VAL A 275 -7.36 9.50 11.44
CA VAL A 275 -8.44 10.48 11.50
C VAL A 275 -9.37 10.26 10.32
N GLU A 276 -10.68 10.29 10.57
CA GLU A 276 -11.74 10.11 9.58
C GLU A 276 -12.72 11.29 9.59
N HIS A 277 -13.18 11.66 8.40
CA HIS A 277 -14.18 12.70 8.18
C HIS A 277 -15.16 12.26 7.08
N PRO A 278 -16.34 12.87 6.95
CA PRO A 278 -17.14 12.74 5.74
C PRO A 278 -16.33 13.14 4.50
N GLN A 279 -16.37 12.33 3.43
CA GLN A 279 -15.67 12.62 2.18
C GLN A 279 -16.18 13.93 1.56
N GLU A 280 -17.47 14.22 1.68
CA GLU A 280 -18.08 15.46 1.20
C GLU A 280 -17.46 16.71 1.84
N LEU A 281 -17.06 16.65 3.11
CA LEU A 281 -16.37 17.76 3.78
C LEU A 281 -15.03 18.05 3.09
N ILE A 282 -14.25 17.01 2.79
CA ILE A 282 -12.98 17.14 2.08
C ILE A 282 -13.18 17.60 0.64
N ASP A 283 -14.18 17.06 -0.04
CA ASP A 283 -14.57 17.48 -1.41
C ASP A 283 -14.89 18.98 -1.44
N ASN A 284 -15.70 19.47 -0.50
CA ASN A 284 -16.07 20.88 -0.40
C ASN A 284 -14.87 21.78 -0.07
N ILE A 285 -13.95 21.35 0.81
CA ILE A 285 -12.74 22.11 1.12
C ILE A 285 -11.82 22.22 -0.10
N GLN A 286 -11.57 21.11 -0.80
CA GLN A 286 -10.60 21.05 -1.90
C GLN A 286 -11.16 21.69 -3.18
N TYR A 287 -12.42 21.44 -3.50
CA TYR A 287 -13.02 21.89 -4.75
C TYR A 287 -13.81 23.19 -4.64
N ARG A 288 -14.20 23.62 -3.43
CA ARG A 288 -15.00 24.83 -3.18
C ARG A 288 -16.36 24.82 -3.88
N GLN A 289 -16.82 23.63 -4.27
CA GLN A 289 -18.10 23.32 -4.93
C GLN A 289 -18.41 21.84 -4.71
N GLN A 290 -19.64 21.41 -5.06
CA GLN A 290 -19.98 19.99 -5.06
C GLN A 290 -19.06 19.21 -6.01
N ARG A 291 -18.61 18.01 -5.59
CA ARG A 291 -17.65 17.18 -6.35
C ARG A 291 -18.06 16.93 -7.80
N GLY A 292 -19.33 16.57 -8.03
CA GLY A 292 -19.81 16.15 -9.34
C GLY A 292 -18.96 15.03 -9.94
N ILE A 293 -18.40 15.28 -11.12
CA ILE A 293 -17.56 14.34 -11.90
C ILE A 293 -16.08 14.30 -11.49
N LEU A 294 -15.66 15.15 -10.55
CA LEU A 294 -14.28 15.14 -10.06
C LEU A 294 -14.02 13.89 -9.22
N PRO A 295 -12.77 13.41 -9.17
CA PRO A 295 -12.41 12.30 -8.29
C PRO A 295 -12.64 12.66 -6.82
N ALA A 296 -12.78 11.65 -5.94
CA ALA A 296 -12.82 11.86 -4.51
C ALA A 296 -11.58 12.65 -4.04
N ALA A 297 -11.82 13.77 -3.36
CA ALA A 297 -10.77 14.70 -3.02
C ALA A 297 -9.77 14.12 -2.02
N ALA A 298 -8.53 14.49 -2.24
CA ALA A 298 -7.37 14.10 -1.46
C ALA A 298 -6.82 15.31 -0.70
N TYR A 299 -6.21 15.09 0.46
CA TYR A 299 -5.41 16.11 1.13
C TYR A 299 -4.03 15.59 1.52
N GLN A 300 -3.14 16.56 1.72
CA GLN A 300 -1.83 16.33 2.31
C GLN A 300 -1.53 17.48 3.28
N LEU A 301 -1.18 17.14 4.51
CA LEU A 301 -0.81 18.07 5.56
C LEU A 301 0.61 17.77 6.01
N VAL A 302 1.43 18.81 6.17
CA VAL A 302 2.78 18.73 6.73
C VAL A 302 3.01 19.98 7.55
N THR A 303 3.51 19.84 8.77
CA THR A 303 3.94 20.94 9.62
C THR A 303 5.08 20.48 10.53
N GLN A 304 5.78 21.43 11.14
CA GLN A 304 6.80 21.18 12.16
C GLN A 304 6.28 21.70 13.48
N VAL A 305 6.27 20.84 14.50
CA VAL A 305 5.84 21.19 15.86
C VAL A 305 6.94 20.76 16.82
N GLN A 306 7.48 21.69 17.61
CA GLN A 306 8.53 21.40 18.60
C GLN A 306 9.73 20.62 18.02
N GLY A 307 10.12 20.93 16.77
CA GLY A 307 11.23 20.25 16.09
C GLY A 307 10.95 18.82 15.63
N ARG A 308 9.67 18.41 15.59
CA ARG A 308 9.19 17.15 15.04
C ARG A 308 8.28 17.38 13.85
N GLY A 309 8.42 16.54 12.83
CA GLY A 309 7.53 16.54 11.68
C GLY A 309 6.18 15.93 12.03
N VAL A 310 5.09 16.66 11.79
CA VAL A 310 3.71 16.17 11.90
C VAL A 310 3.09 16.20 10.52
N TYR A 311 2.55 15.07 10.06
CA TYR A 311 2.05 14.98 8.69
C TYR A 311 0.93 13.95 8.52
N SER A 312 0.14 14.16 7.47
CA SER A 312 -0.81 13.16 6.99
C SER A 312 -0.09 12.06 6.22
N PHE A 313 -0.39 10.81 6.54
CA PHE A 313 0.17 9.62 5.95
C PHE A 313 -0.94 8.70 5.42
N CYS A 314 -0.69 8.06 4.28
CA CYS A 314 -1.61 7.11 3.65
C CYS A 314 -3.07 7.61 3.58
N MET A 315 -3.29 8.87 3.20
CA MET A 315 -4.64 9.45 3.03
C MET A 315 -5.44 8.69 1.96
N CYS A 316 -6.61 8.18 2.32
CA CYS A 316 -7.49 7.30 1.55
C CYS A 316 -8.82 8.02 1.28
N PRO A 317 -9.00 8.63 0.11
CA PRO A 317 -10.28 9.21 -0.29
C PRO A 317 -11.33 8.11 -0.45
N GLY A 318 -12.56 8.38 -0.01
CA GLY A 318 -13.71 7.48 -0.09
C GLY A 318 -13.34 6.06 0.34
N GLY A 319 -12.68 5.96 1.49
CA GLY A 319 -12.02 4.76 1.99
C GLY A 319 -12.57 4.29 3.33
N HIS A 320 -11.87 3.31 3.92
CA HIS A 320 -12.18 2.70 5.21
C HIS A 320 -10.94 2.63 6.09
N ILE A 321 -11.11 2.80 7.40
CA ILE A 321 -10.12 2.41 8.40
C ILE A 321 -10.21 0.89 8.57
N VAL A 322 -9.06 0.22 8.67
CA VAL A 322 -8.98 -1.25 8.75
C VAL A 322 -8.16 -1.73 9.97
N PRO A 323 -8.53 -2.86 10.59
CA PRO A 323 -7.76 -3.46 11.68
C PRO A 323 -6.51 -4.13 11.11
N ALA A 324 -5.36 -3.49 11.27
CA ALA A 324 -4.08 -3.94 10.71
C ALA A 324 -3.20 -4.69 11.73
N THR A 325 -3.81 -5.27 12.77
CA THR A 325 -3.09 -5.99 13.82
C THR A 325 -2.60 -7.36 13.34
N THR A 326 -1.44 -7.79 13.84
CA THR A 326 -0.86 -9.12 13.61
C THR A 326 -0.92 -10.03 14.83
N ASP A 327 -1.33 -9.50 15.99
CA ASP A 327 -1.44 -10.21 17.26
C ASP A 327 -2.68 -9.70 18.02
N ALA A 328 -3.47 -10.60 18.61
CA ALA A 328 -4.73 -10.25 19.26
C ALA A 328 -4.54 -9.37 20.51
N SER A 329 -3.34 -9.36 21.08
CA SER A 329 -2.96 -8.48 22.20
C SER A 329 -2.62 -7.04 21.77
N LEU A 330 -2.71 -6.73 20.47
CA LEU A 330 -2.33 -5.44 19.89
C LEU A 330 -3.51 -4.79 19.17
N CYS A 331 -3.56 -3.46 19.20
CA CYS A 331 -4.47 -2.67 18.37
C CYS A 331 -3.66 -1.82 17.40
N VAL A 332 -3.85 -2.09 16.11
CA VAL A 332 -3.20 -1.37 15.01
C VAL A 332 -4.27 -1.04 13.97
N VAL A 333 -4.28 0.20 13.51
CA VAL A 333 -5.20 0.65 12.46
C VAL A 333 -4.44 1.14 11.24
N ASN A 334 -4.99 0.91 10.06
CA ASN A 334 -4.53 1.53 8.82
C ASN A 334 -5.74 1.97 7.99
N GLY A 335 -5.56 2.24 6.70
CA GLY A 335 -6.66 2.62 5.81
C GLY A 335 -6.50 2.05 4.42
N MET A 336 -7.63 1.86 3.76
CA MET A 336 -7.73 1.39 2.37
C MET A 336 -8.81 2.16 1.63
N SER A 337 -8.79 2.09 0.30
CA SER A 337 -9.93 2.45 -0.55
C SER A 337 -10.11 1.41 -1.64
N ALA A 338 -11.35 1.18 -2.07
CA ALA A 338 -11.63 0.47 -3.30
C ALA A 338 -11.28 1.35 -4.52
N SER A 339 -11.23 0.76 -5.72
CA SER A 339 -10.88 1.44 -6.97
C SER A 339 -11.79 2.64 -7.28
N HIS A 340 -13.05 2.58 -6.84
CA HIS A 340 -14.02 3.65 -7.04
C HIS A 340 -13.95 4.78 -6.01
N ARG A 341 -13.23 4.60 -4.88
CA ARG A 341 -13.12 5.58 -3.79
C ARG A 341 -14.47 6.23 -3.43
N ASN A 342 -15.47 5.39 -3.19
CA ASN A 342 -16.87 5.79 -3.06
C ASN A 342 -17.48 5.54 -1.67
N SER A 343 -16.67 5.18 -0.67
CA SER A 343 -17.15 5.22 0.73
C SER A 343 -17.49 6.67 1.12
N PRO A 344 -18.44 6.88 2.04
CA PRO A 344 -18.80 8.22 2.52
C PRO A 344 -17.69 8.89 3.36
N TYR A 345 -16.57 8.21 3.61
CA TYR A 345 -15.52 8.66 4.52
C TYR A 345 -14.18 8.91 3.80
N ALA A 346 -13.50 9.98 4.19
CA ALA A 346 -12.08 10.21 3.91
C ALA A 346 -11.28 9.94 5.20
N ASN A 347 -10.18 9.21 5.12
CA ASN A 347 -9.33 9.00 6.30
C ASN A 347 -7.84 9.10 5.99
N SER A 348 -7.03 9.55 6.95
CA SER A 348 -5.56 9.58 6.87
C SER A 348 -4.94 9.27 8.23
N GLY A 349 -3.73 8.72 8.26
CA GLY A 349 -2.94 8.71 9.48
C GLY A 349 -2.42 10.12 9.74
N ILE A 350 -2.66 10.70 10.91
CA ILE A 350 -1.99 11.91 11.37
C ILE A 350 -0.90 11.45 12.32
N VAL A 351 0.35 11.53 11.84
CA VAL A 351 1.50 10.92 12.50
C VAL A 351 2.57 11.95 12.82
N VAL A 352 3.32 11.67 13.88
CA VAL A 352 4.46 12.44 14.34
C VAL A 352 5.72 11.60 14.16
N GLU A 353 6.80 12.24 13.71
CA GLU A 353 8.12 11.64 13.65
C GLU A 353 8.58 11.20 15.05
N VAL A 354 9.00 9.95 15.17
CA VAL A 354 9.67 9.36 16.33
C VAL A 354 11.10 9.05 15.92
N ARG A 355 12.05 9.81 16.47
CA ARG A 355 13.48 9.56 16.27
C ARG A 355 14.01 8.52 17.25
N VAL A 356 15.23 8.05 17.02
CA VAL A 356 15.83 7.03 17.90
C VAL A 356 16.02 7.59 19.31
N GLU A 357 16.38 8.87 19.42
CA GLU A 357 16.51 9.59 20.70
C GLU A 357 15.17 9.83 21.43
N ASP A 358 14.03 9.69 20.75
CA ASP A 358 12.70 9.82 21.36
C ASP A 358 12.23 8.53 22.05
N ILE A 359 12.91 7.41 21.79
CA ILE A 359 12.55 6.12 22.38
C ILE A 359 12.91 6.15 23.87
N PRO A 360 11.95 5.86 24.79
CA PRO A 360 12.21 5.91 26.22
C PRO A 360 13.41 5.06 26.67
N GLN A 361 14.22 5.61 27.58
CA GLN A 361 15.50 5.04 27.99
C GLN A 361 15.40 3.60 28.53
N HIS A 362 14.27 3.19 29.10
CA HIS A 362 14.08 1.83 29.59
C HIS A 362 14.07 0.77 28.48
N TYR A 363 13.87 1.16 27.21
CA TYR A 363 14.03 0.28 26.04
C TYR A 363 15.47 0.17 25.55
N ALA A 364 16.43 0.94 26.07
CA ALA A 364 17.82 0.93 25.60
C ALA A 364 18.46 -0.46 25.68
N SER A 365 18.08 -1.27 26.68
CA SER A 365 18.53 -2.66 26.84
C SER A 365 18.13 -3.59 25.67
N ARG A 366 17.23 -3.16 24.78
CA ARG A 366 16.80 -3.90 23.59
C ARG A 366 17.66 -3.61 22.35
N GLY A 367 18.65 -2.73 22.45
CA GLY A 367 19.56 -2.38 21.37
C GLY A 367 18.80 -1.91 20.12
N ALA A 368 19.15 -2.45 18.95
CA ALA A 368 18.54 -2.10 17.67
C ALA A 368 17.02 -2.34 17.62
N LEU A 369 16.47 -3.20 18.49
CA LEU A 369 15.02 -3.48 18.54
C LEU A 369 14.24 -2.51 19.42
N ALA A 370 14.88 -1.55 20.09
CA ALA A 370 14.21 -0.65 21.05
C ALA A 370 12.93 -0.01 20.48
N GLY A 371 12.99 0.45 19.22
CA GLY A 371 11.83 1.04 18.53
C GLY A 371 10.67 0.06 18.35
N LEU A 372 10.94 -1.21 18.04
CA LEU A 372 9.90 -2.24 17.88
C LEU A 372 9.23 -2.58 19.21
N TYR A 373 9.97 -2.58 20.31
CA TYR A 373 9.39 -2.78 21.65
C TYR A 373 8.54 -1.58 22.07
N TYR A 374 9.03 -0.37 21.85
CA TYR A 374 8.26 0.86 22.10
C TYR A 374 6.97 0.88 21.30
N GLN A 375 7.03 0.62 19.99
CA GLN A 375 5.85 0.48 19.13
C GLN A 375 4.86 -0.53 19.71
N ARG A 376 5.33 -1.74 20.05
CA ARG A 376 4.46 -2.81 20.55
C ARG A 376 3.79 -2.46 21.87
N ASP A 377 4.44 -1.70 22.73
CA ASP A 377 3.85 -1.27 23.99
C ASP A 377 2.77 -0.20 23.78
N VAL A 378 2.94 0.72 22.83
CA VAL A 378 1.85 1.64 22.43
C VAL A 378 0.67 0.88 21.83
N GLU A 379 0.92 -0.13 20.98
CA GLU A 379 -0.14 -0.96 20.40
C GLU A 379 -0.93 -1.76 21.47
N ARG A 380 -0.26 -2.19 22.53
CA ARG A 380 -0.90 -2.81 23.71
C ARG A 380 -1.69 -1.82 24.54
N MET A 381 -1.16 -0.61 24.73
CA MET A 381 -1.90 0.46 25.41
C MET A 381 -3.20 0.75 24.67
N ALA A 382 -3.15 0.85 23.33
CA ALA A 382 -4.34 1.01 22.50
C ALA A 382 -5.31 -0.18 22.63
N ARG A 383 -4.81 -1.42 22.67
CA ARG A 383 -5.64 -2.61 22.91
C ARG A 383 -6.37 -2.53 24.26
N ARG A 384 -5.64 -2.28 25.35
CA ARG A 384 -6.21 -2.11 26.71
C ARG A 384 -7.23 -0.98 26.77
N ALA A 385 -6.96 0.13 26.10
CA ALA A 385 -7.86 1.28 26.04
C ALA A 385 -9.19 0.99 25.31
N ALA A 386 -9.27 -0.09 24.54
CA ALA A 386 -10.47 -0.53 23.85
C ALA A 386 -11.03 -1.87 24.37
N GLU A 387 -10.46 -2.44 25.43
CA GLU A 387 -10.95 -3.66 26.08
C GLU A 387 -12.23 -3.36 26.88
N GLN A 388 -13.37 -3.31 26.18
CA GLN A 388 -14.71 -3.27 26.78
C GLN A 388 -15.56 -4.44 26.24
N GLY A 389 -15.01 -5.66 26.27
CA GLY A 389 -15.69 -6.85 25.74
C GLY A 389 -15.68 -6.97 24.21
N ASN A 390 -14.89 -6.15 23.51
CA ASN A 390 -14.74 -6.19 22.06
C ASN A 390 -13.26 -6.36 21.68
N THR A 391 -12.91 -7.57 21.27
CA THR A 391 -11.52 -8.05 21.06
C THR A 391 -10.73 -7.25 20.03
N PHE A 392 -11.38 -6.73 18.99
CA PHE A 392 -10.72 -6.01 17.88
C PHE A 392 -11.21 -4.57 17.68
N ALA A 393 -12.04 -4.05 18.59
CA ALA A 393 -12.37 -2.62 18.61
C ALA A 393 -11.10 -1.74 18.77
N ALA A 394 -11.19 -0.49 18.31
CA ALA A 394 -10.15 0.51 18.45
C ALA A 394 -10.56 1.63 19.42
N PRO A 395 -9.61 2.19 20.20
CA PRO A 395 -9.90 3.36 21.01
C PRO A 395 -10.08 4.56 20.08
N ALA A 396 -11.06 5.40 20.37
CA ALA A 396 -11.40 6.55 19.55
C ALA A 396 -11.77 7.77 20.39
N GLN A 397 -11.54 8.93 19.79
CA GLN A 397 -11.89 10.23 20.34
C GLN A 397 -12.28 11.16 19.19
N ARG A 398 -13.29 12.00 19.38
CA ARG A 398 -13.60 13.04 18.40
C ARG A 398 -12.40 13.98 18.28
N LEU A 399 -12.00 14.30 17.05
CA LEU A 399 -10.81 15.13 16.82
C LEU A 399 -10.88 16.48 17.56
N ALA A 400 -12.04 17.13 17.57
CA ALA A 400 -12.23 18.38 18.31
C ALA A 400 -12.05 18.19 19.83
N ASP A 401 -12.50 17.07 20.40
CA ASP A 401 -12.34 16.80 21.82
C ASP A 401 -10.88 16.44 22.16
N PHE A 402 -10.19 15.71 21.28
CA PHE A 402 -8.75 15.43 21.38
C PHE A 402 -7.95 16.73 21.46
N CYS A 403 -8.21 17.68 20.56
CA CYS A 403 -7.54 18.98 20.55
C CYS A 403 -7.84 19.84 21.80
N HIS A 404 -8.97 19.62 22.48
CA HIS A 404 -9.35 20.35 23.69
C HIS A 404 -9.09 19.57 24.99
N GLY A 405 -8.48 18.38 24.92
CA GLY A 405 -8.23 17.54 26.10
C GLY A 405 -9.49 17.06 26.82
N LYS A 406 -10.57 16.75 26.08
CA LYS A 406 -11.87 16.32 26.65
C LYS A 406 -12.19 14.88 26.26
N ILE A 407 -12.74 14.08 27.16
CA ILE A 407 -13.29 12.77 26.78
C ILE A 407 -14.53 12.96 25.90
N SER A 408 -14.63 12.20 24.81
CA SER A 408 -15.80 12.25 23.94
C SER A 408 -16.98 11.53 24.59
N ALA A 409 -18.06 12.27 24.85
CA ALA A 409 -19.32 11.70 25.35
C ALA A 409 -20.01 10.78 24.33
N SER A 410 -19.75 11.00 23.03
CA SER A 410 -20.23 10.16 21.93
C SER A 410 -19.23 10.16 20.78
N LEU A 411 -19.28 9.09 19.97
CA LEU A 411 -18.47 8.94 18.76
C LEU A 411 -19.39 8.98 17.52
N PRO A 412 -18.98 9.63 16.42
CA PRO A 412 -19.73 9.59 15.18
C PRO A 412 -19.68 8.19 14.56
N SER A 413 -20.58 7.93 13.60
CA SER A 413 -20.48 6.78 12.71
C SER A 413 -19.11 6.76 12.04
N CYS A 414 -18.55 5.56 11.87
CA CYS A 414 -17.22 5.37 11.31
C CYS A 414 -17.19 4.19 10.34
N SER A 415 -16.15 4.13 9.53
CA SER A 415 -15.90 3.01 8.61
C SER A 415 -15.26 1.78 9.26
N PHE A 416 -14.76 1.90 10.50
CA PHE A 416 -14.05 0.83 11.20
C PHE A 416 -15.01 -0.22 11.76
N VAL A 417 -15.13 -1.33 11.04
CA VAL A 417 -16.15 -2.36 11.27
C VAL A 417 -16.08 -3.04 12.64
N PRO A 418 -14.90 -3.40 13.21
CA PRO A 418 -14.86 -4.03 14.53
C PRO A 418 -15.48 -3.18 15.64
N GLY A 419 -15.64 -1.87 15.41
CA GLY A 419 -16.26 -0.94 16.33
C GLY A 419 -15.23 -0.09 17.09
N LEU A 420 -15.74 0.96 17.72
CA LEU A 420 -14.93 1.93 18.44
C LEU A 420 -15.32 1.96 19.92
N VAL A 421 -14.34 2.25 20.76
CA VAL A 421 -14.53 2.52 22.19
C VAL A 421 -14.09 3.94 22.48
N SER A 422 -14.94 4.75 23.11
CA SER A 422 -14.55 6.11 23.51
C SER A 422 -13.43 6.04 24.55
N SER A 423 -12.31 6.70 24.26
CA SER A 423 -11.11 6.67 25.09
C SER A 423 -10.41 8.05 25.07
N PRO A 424 -9.83 8.49 26.19
CA PRO A 424 -9.04 9.72 26.23
C PRO A 424 -7.66 9.51 25.58
N ILE A 425 -7.61 9.35 24.26
CA ILE A 425 -6.36 9.12 23.51
C ILE A 425 -5.31 10.20 23.84
N HIS A 426 -5.74 11.45 23.96
CA HIS A 426 -4.90 12.59 24.36
C HIS A 426 -4.17 12.44 25.72
N GLN A 427 -4.59 11.51 26.59
CA GLN A 427 -3.95 11.30 27.91
C GLN A 427 -2.87 10.22 27.88
N TRP A 428 -3.03 9.19 27.04
CA TRP A 428 -2.16 8.02 27.08
C TRP A 428 -1.33 7.83 25.82
N LEU A 429 -1.68 8.47 24.70
CA LEU A 429 -0.81 8.47 23.53
C LEU A 429 0.44 9.31 23.86
N PRO A 430 1.66 8.79 23.63
CA PRO A 430 2.90 9.46 24.01
C PRO A 430 3.15 10.82 23.36
#